data_AF-A0A1A0KWH8-F1
#
_entry.id   AF-A0A1A0KWH8-F1
#
_cell.length_a   1.000
_cell.length_b   1.000
_cell.length_c   1.000
_cell.angle_alpha   90.00
_cell.angle_beta   90.00
_cell.angle_gamma   90.00
#
_symmetry.space_group_name_H-M   'P 1'
#
loop_
_entity.id
_entity.type
_entity.pdbx_description
1 polymer ?
#
loop_
_entity_poly.entity_id
_entity_poly.type
_entity_poly.pdbx_seq_one_letter_code
_entity_poly.pdbx_strand_id
1 'polypeptide(L)'
;MLINLPLTDEHWTYTDHLTPPLTALTLSIDGDREQGVSVDLRVVPEDVSRIAVGAAIEDETFGELGALAVEVTTPDAGIASAVLDAATTERSMIIAEVYRRRDVWRLRMVGQGYDDDLAGFATRYGVEVED
;
A
#
# COMPACT_ATOMS: atom_id res chain seq x y z
N MET A 1 -6.61 1.93 3.70
CA MET A 1 -6.18 0.52 3.73
C MET A 1 -4.66 0.51 3.69
N LEU A 2 -4.03 0.27 4.83
CA LEU A 2 -2.58 0.15 4.93
C LEU A 2 -2.29 -1.35 5.04
N ILE A 3 -1.29 -1.83 4.29
CA ILE A 3 -0.94 -3.23 4.21
C ILE A 3 0.40 -3.38 4.94
N ASN A 4 0.44 -4.20 5.99
CA ASN A 4 1.69 -4.62 6.63
C ASN A 4 2.40 -5.59 5.70
N LEU A 5 3.71 -5.42 5.52
CA LEU A 5 4.52 -6.34 4.75
C LEU A 5 5.61 -6.91 5.68
N PRO A 6 5.29 -7.87 6.56
CA PRO A 6 6.35 -8.60 7.25
C PRO A 6 7.11 -9.45 6.21
N LEU A 7 8.44 -9.44 6.26
CA LEU A 7 9.32 -10.33 5.48
C LEU A 7 9.33 -11.77 6.02
N THR A 8 8.31 -12.14 6.80
CA THR A 8 8.08 -13.46 7.38
C THR A 8 6.61 -13.86 7.19
N ASP A 9 6.37 -15.18 7.09
CA ASP A 9 5.15 -15.89 6.65
C ASP A 9 3.83 -15.64 7.42
N GLU A 10 3.47 -14.39 7.76
CA GLU A 10 2.25 -14.10 8.51
C GLU A 10 1.48 -12.87 7.97
N HIS A 11 0.39 -13.16 7.26
CA HIS A 11 -0.52 -12.22 6.59
C HIS A 11 -1.25 -11.28 7.56
N TRP A 12 -1.32 -9.99 7.22
CA TRP A 12 -2.28 -9.05 7.82
C TRP A 12 -3.03 -8.25 6.76
N THR A 13 -4.36 -8.22 6.85
CA THR A 13 -5.28 -7.41 6.02
C THR A 13 -6.21 -6.63 6.94
N TYR A 14 -6.38 -5.31 6.77
CA TYR A 14 -7.43 -4.57 7.49
C TYR A 14 -8.39 -3.81 6.55
N THR A 15 -9.67 -4.07 6.79
CA THR A 15 -10.86 -3.48 6.14
C THR A 15 -11.53 -2.57 7.16
N ASP A 16 -11.59 -1.26 6.91
CA ASP A 16 -12.34 -0.35 7.77
C ASP A 16 -13.84 -0.40 7.45
N HIS A 17 -14.67 -0.25 8.48
CA HIS A 17 -16.06 -0.67 8.54
C HIS A 17 -16.98 -0.14 7.42
N LEU A 18 -17.44 -1.05 6.54
CA LEU A 18 -18.79 -1.20 5.94
C LEU A 18 -18.77 -2.46 5.02
N THR A 19 -19.50 -3.53 5.39
CA THR A 19 -19.71 -4.84 4.69
C THR A 19 -19.81 -4.83 3.15
N PRO A 20 -19.50 -5.94 2.40
CA PRO A 20 -18.97 -7.28 2.74
C PRO A 20 -17.51 -7.46 2.20
N PRO A 21 -16.85 -8.65 2.19
CA PRO A 21 -15.40 -8.70 1.95
C PRO A 21 -15.12 -8.16 0.55
N LEU A 22 -14.22 -7.18 0.46
CA LEU A 22 -13.72 -6.73 -0.83
C LEU A 22 -12.89 -7.88 -1.41
N THR A 23 -13.54 -8.77 -2.15
CA THR A 23 -12.91 -9.70 -3.11
C THR A 23 -12.11 -8.95 -4.19
N ALA A 24 -12.08 -7.62 -4.10
CA ALA A 24 -11.31 -6.70 -4.92
C ALA A 24 -9.81 -6.79 -4.69
N LEU A 25 -9.36 -7.23 -3.50
CA LEU A 25 -7.97 -7.20 -3.12
C LEU A 25 -7.34 -8.59 -3.22
N THR A 26 -6.24 -8.68 -3.94
CA THR A 26 -5.35 -9.85 -3.89
C THR A 26 -3.95 -9.37 -3.54
N LEU A 27 -3.38 -9.98 -2.49
CA LEU A 27 -1.95 -9.89 -2.21
C LEU A 27 -1.26 -11.04 -2.96
N SER A 28 -0.18 -10.73 -3.65
CA SER A 28 0.70 -11.72 -4.28
C SER A 28 2.11 -11.52 -3.79
N ILE A 29 2.83 -12.60 -3.54
CA ILE A 29 4.26 -12.59 -3.25
C ILE A 29 4.91 -13.32 -4.41
N ASP A 30 5.81 -12.65 -5.14
CA ASP A 30 6.56 -13.23 -6.26
C ASP A 30 8.04 -13.27 -5.88
N GLY A 31 8.47 -14.40 -5.30
CA GLY A 31 9.81 -14.56 -4.76
C GLY A 31 10.09 -13.77 -3.47
N ASP A 32 11.36 -13.70 -3.09
CA ASP A 32 11.77 -13.24 -1.75
C ASP A 32 11.76 -11.70 -1.60
N ARG A 33 11.63 -10.97 -2.71
CA ARG A 33 11.80 -9.50 -2.75
C ARG A 33 10.72 -8.77 -3.53
N GLU A 34 9.75 -9.47 -4.12
CA GLU A 34 8.67 -8.84 -4.85
C GLU A 34 7.34 -9.14 -4.17
N GLN A 35 6.63 -8.05 -3.85
CA GLN A 35 5.30 -8.11 -3.27
C GLN A 35 4.38 -7.26 -4.13
N GLY A 36 3.24 -7.83 -4.47
CA GLY A 36 2.26 -7.26 -5.36
C GLY A 36 0.91 -7.11 -4.67
N VAL A 37 0.22 -6.01 -4.98
CA VAL A 37 -1.16 -5.78 -4.57
C VAL A 37 -2.00 -5.51 -5.81
N SER A 38 -3.08 -6.27 -5.97
CA SER A 38 -4.06 -6.08 -7.04
C SER A 38 -5.37 -5.58 -6.45
N VAL A 39 -5.92 -4.53 -7.05
CA VAL A 39 -7.20 -3.93 -6.63
C VAL A 39 -8.17 -3.88 -7.81
N ASP A 40 -9.32 -4.55 -7.69
CA ASP A 40 -10.43 -4.38 -8.62
C ASP A 40 -11.22 -3.11 -8.30
N LEU A 41 -10.84 -2.02 -8.98
CA LEU A 41 -11.46 -0.70 -8.81
C LEU A 41 -12.94 -0.64 -9.23
N ARG A 42 -13.48 -1.67 -9.89
CA ARG A 42 -14.89 -1.73 -10.35
C ARG A 42 -15.85 -2.10 -9.23
N VAL A 43 -15.37 -2.80 -8.20
CA VAL A 43 -16.16 -3.24 -7.06
C VAL A 43 -15.93 -2.38 -5.82
N VAL A 44 -15.08 -1.35 -5.94
CA VAL A 44 -14.85 -0.38 -4.87
C VAL A 44 -16.10 0.51 -4.72
N PRO A 45 -16.69 0.59 -3.50
CA PRO A 45 -17.87 1.41 -3.22
C PRO A 45 -17.73 2.88 -3.63
N GLU A 46 -18.86 3.53 -3.92
CA GLU A 46 -18.85 4.89 -4.48
C GLU A 46 -18.40 5.98 -3.50
N ASP A 47 -18.58 5.74 -2.21
CA ASP A 47 -18.14 6.58 -1.10
C ASP A 47 -16.62 6.50 -0.86
N VAL A 48 -15.94 5.48 -1.37
CA VAL A 48 -14.48 5.38 -1.34
C VAL A 48 -13.86 6.27 -2.43
N SER A 49 -13.29 7.38 -2.01
CA SER A 49 -12.65 8.35 -2.92
C SER A 49 -11.13 8.18 -3.07
N ARG A 50 -10.50 7.39 -2.18
CA ARG A 50 -9.04 7.19 -2.15
C ARG A 50 -8.66 5.83 -1.57
N ILE A 51 -7.62 5.22 -2.14
CA ILE A 51 -6.92 4.05 -1.66
C ILE A 51 -5.44 4.43 -1.56
N ALA A 52 -4.87 4.37 -0.35
CA ALA A 52 -3.44 4.50 -0.15
C ALA A 52 -2.80 3.11 -0.22
N VAL A 53 -1.62 3.01 -0.84
CA VAL A 53 -0.76 1.83 -0.82
C VAL A 53 0.48 2.22 -0.04
N GLY A 54 0.68 1.56 1.08
CA GLY A 54 1.85 1.76 1.92
C GLY A 54 2.48 0.43 2.30
N ALA A 55 3.70 0.51 2.79
CA ALA A 55 4.48 -0.59 3.30
C ALA A 55 5.09 -0.19 4.64
N ALA A 56 5.35 -1.16 5.51
CA ALA A 56 6.07 -0.99 6.75
C ALA A 56 7.06 -2.14 6.92
N ILE A 57 8.17 -1.87 7.60
CA ILE A 57 9.23 -2.83 7.87
C ILE A 57 9.52 -2.84 9.38
N GLU A 58 9.70 -4.02 9.95
CA GLU A 58 9.78 -4.21 11.41
C GLU A 58 11.22 -4.20 11.94
N ASP A 59 12.16 -4.87 11.28
CA ASP A 59 13.51 -5.06 11.83
C ASP A 59 14.57 -4.12 11.23
N GLU A 60 14.20 -3.34 10.21
CA GLU A 60 15.09 -2.43 9.48
C GLU A 60 14.35 -1.14 9.09
N THR A 61 15.09 -0.22 8.49
CA THR A 61 14.58 1.03 7.92
C THR A 61 14.56 0.95 6.40
N PHE A 62 13.73 1.78 5.74
CA PHE A 62 13.74 1.87 4.29
C PHE A 62 15.09 2.36 3.73
N GLY A 63 15.90 3.07 4.52
CA GLY A 63 17.28 3.40 4.13
C GLY A 63 18.24 2.21 4.17
N GLU A 64 17.99 1.21 5.03
CA GLU A 64 18.75 -0.05 5.08
C GLU A 64 18.30 -1.03 3.98
N LEU A 65 17.00 -1.07 3.68
CA LEU A 65 16.44 -1.85 2.58
C LEU A 65 16.97 -1.37 1.22
N GLY A 66 17.15 -0.05 1.08
CA GLY A 66 17.63 0.60 -0.15
C GLY A 66 16.50 0.94 -1.12
N ALA A 67 16.87 1.15 -2.39
CA ALA A 67 15.95 1.63 -3.42
C ALA A 67 14.78 0.66 -3.66
N LEU A 68 13.55 1.16 -3.52
CA LEU A 68 12.33 0.42 -3.77
C LEU A 68 11.87 0.63 -5.22
N ALA A 69 11.92 -0.43 -6.02
CA ALA A 69 11.34 -0.44 -7.36
C ALA A 69 9.83 -0.71 -7.27
N VAL A 70 9.03 0.13 -7.92
CA VAL A 70 7.57 0.05 -7.94
C VAL A 70 7.12 -0.02 -9.38
N GLU A 71 6.38 -1.07 -9.71
CA GLU A 71 5.68 -1.20 -10.99
C GLU A 71 4.18 -1.23 -10.75
N VAL A 72 3.44 -0.53 -11.60
CA VAL A 72 1.98 -0.56 -11.56
C VAL A 72 1.48 -0.99 -12.93
N THR A 73 0.68 -2.03 -12.90
CA THR A 73 0.11 -2.66 -14.09
C THR A 73 -1.41 -2.68 -14.00
N THR A 74 -2.02 -2.83 -15.17
CA THR A 74 -3.38 -3.29 -15.37
C THR A 74 -3.29 -4.68 -16.01
N PRO A 75 -4.39 -5.44 -16.10
CA PRO A 75 -4.39 -6.70 -16.84
C PRO A 75 -3.91 -6.57 -18.29
N ASP A 76 -4.02 -5.38 -18.88
CA ASP A 76 -3.71 -5.13 -20.29
C ASP A 76 -2.32 -4.50 -20.53
N ALA A 77 -1.79 -3.73 -19.56
CA ALA A 77 -0.57 -2.96 -19.74
C ALA A 77 0.05 -2.44 -18.43
N GLY A 78 1.37 -2.21 -18.44
CA GLY A 78 2.05 -1.35 -17.46
C GLY A 78 1.61 0.11 -17.59
N ILE A 79 1.28 0.74 -16.46
CA ILE A 79 0.75 2.12 -16.42
C ILE A 79 1.69 3.10 -15.72
N ALA A 80 2.58 2.62 -14.85
CA ALA A 80 3.62 3.44 -14.22
C ALA A 80 4.77 2.57 -13.69
N SER A 81 5.96 3.16 -13.62
CA SER A 81 7.05 2.64 -12.82
C SER A 81 7.77 3.78 -12.10
N ALA A 82 8.31 3.49 -10.92
CA ALA A 82 9.08 4.43 -10.13
C ALA A 82 10.15 3.71 -9.32
N VAL A 83 11.21 4.43 -8.96
CA VAL A 83 12.19 3.98 -7.97
C VAL A 83 12.17 5.00 -6.84
N LEU A 84 11.92 4.52 -5.62
CA LEU A 84 11.90 5.32 -4.41
C LEU A 84 13.21 5.06 -3.65
N ASP A 85 14.14 6.02 -3.71
CA ASP A 85 15.51 5.89 -3.20
C ASP A 85 15.91 7.07 -2.28
N ALA A 86 14.90 7.71 -1.68
CA ALA A 86 15.10 8.89 -0.82
C ALA A 86 14.83 8.59 0.66
N ALA A 87 14.67 7.32 1.01
CA ALA A 87 14.43 6.91 2.38
C ALA A 87 15.71 6.93 3.22
N THR A 88 15.53 7.17 4.49
CA THR A 88 16.57 7.27 5.51
C THR A 88 16.20 6.40 6.70
N THR A 89 15.68 6.98 7.78
CA THR A 89 15.37 6.29 9.04
C THR A 89 13.95 5.75 9.10
N GLU A 90 13.15 5.99 8.07
CA GLU A 90 11.72 5.72 8.10
C GLU A 90 11.43 4.21 8.09
N ARG A 91 10.39 3.81 8.84
CA ARG A 91 9.97 2.41 9.03
C ARG A 91 8.62 2.11 8.38
N SER A 92 7.89 3.14 7.98
CA SER A 92 6.69 3.04 7.15
C SER A 92 6.76 4.02 5.98
N MET A 93 6.10 3.71 4.86
CA MET A 93 6.11 4.55 3.67
C MET A 93 4.78 4.47 2.92
N ILE A 94 4.25 5.62 2.48
CA ILE A 94 3.23 5.65 1.41
C ILE A 94 3.95 5.58 0.08
N ILE A 95 3.71 4.50 -0.65
CA ILE A 95 4.29 4.26 -1.95
C ILE A 95 3.46 5.00 -3.01
N ALA A 96 2.15 4.78 -3.01
CA ALA A 96 1.24 5.33 -4.01
C ALA A 96 -0.16 5.61 -3.45
N GLU A 97 -0.91 6.46 -4.14
CA GLU A 97 -2.33 6.69 -3.90
C GLU A 97 -3.11 6.49 -5.21
N VAL A 98 -4.19 5.72 -5.13
CA VAL A 98 -5.21 5.61 -6.17
C VAL A 98 -6.42 6.42 -5.71
N TYR A 99 -6.86 7.42 -6.48
CA TYR A 99 -7.90 8.34 -6.06
C TYR A 99 -8.89 8.65 -7.19
N ARG A 100 -10.15 8.94 -6.83
CA ARG A 100 -11.18 9.36 -7.78
C ARG A 100 -11.10 10.85 -8.02
N ARG A 101 -11.09 11.25 -9.30
CA ARG A 101 -11.24 12.64 -9.73
C ARG A 101 -12.26 12.70 -10.85
N ARG A 102 -13.45 13.25 -10.56
CA ARG A 102 -14.60 13.28 -11.49
C ARG A 102 -14.95 11.88 -12.00
N ASP A 103 -15.17 10.95 -11.07
CA ASP A 103 -15.53 9.54 -11.33
C ASP A 103 -14.50 8.72 -12.14
N VAL A 104 -13.29 9.26 -12.31
CA VAL A 104 -12.16 8.57 -12.95
C VAL A 104 -11.10 8.30 -11.92
N TRP A 105 -10.67 7.04 -11.82
CA TRP A 105 -9.54 6.63 -11.02
C TRP A 105 -8.23 7.18 -11.59
N ARG A 106 -7.37 7.67 -10.70
CA ARG A 106 -6.06 8.25 -10.98
C ARG A 106 -5.04 7.63 -10.04
N LEU A 107 -3.83 7.47 -10.53
CA LEU A 107 -2.68 7.02 -9.74
C LEU A 107 -1.75 8.21 -9.46
N ARG A 108 -1.17 8.25 -8.27
CA ARG A 108 -0.08 9.13 -7.90
C ARG A 108 0.97 8.33 -7.13
N MET A 109 2.23 8.41 -7.56
CA MET A 109 3.36 7.98 -6.75
C MET A 109 3.65 9.02 -5.66
N VAL A 110 3.95 8.56 -4.44
CA VAL A 110 4.13 9.41 -3.26
C VAL A 110 5.56 9.30 -2.72
N GLY A 111 5.98 8.11 -2.27
CA GLY A 111 7.32 7.90 -1.70
C GLY A 111 7.58 8.67 -0.40
N GLN A 112 6.57 8.84 0.43
CA GLN A 112 6.70 9.56 1.71
C GLN A 112 6.92 8.57 2.84
N GLY A 113 8.11 8.59 3.42
CA GLY A 113 8.44 7.83 4.63
C GLY A 113 7.92 8.49 5.91
N TYR A 114 7.75 7.69 6.94
CA TYR A 114 7.44 8.10 8.32
C TYR A 114 8.26 7.25 9.32
N ASP A 115 8.64 7.87 10.43
CA ASP A 115 9.28 7.18 11.55
C ASP A 115 8.28 6.35 12.38
N ASP A 116 6.98 6.61 12.20
CA ASP A 116 5.89 5.89 12.86
C ASP A 116 5.87 4.41 12.42
N ASP A 117 5.49 3.52 13.34
CA ASP A 117 5.18 2.13 13.01
C ASP A 117 3.89 2.04 12.16
N LEU A 118 3.57 0.83 11.69
CA LEU A 118 2.36 0.62 10.90
C LEU A 118 1.10 1.05 11.66
N ALA A 119 1.06 0.92 12.98
CA ALA A 119 -0.11 1.27 13.77
C ALA A 119 -0.35 2.78 13.78
N GLY A 120 0.68 3.58 14.06
CA GLY A 120 0.62 5.05 13.98
C GLY A 120 0.33 5.54 12.57
N PHE A 121 0.87 4.84 11.56
CA PHE A 121 0.59 5.09 10.16
C PHE A 121 -0.87 4.80 9.77
N ALA A 122 -1.39 3.65 10.22
CA ALA A 122 -2.77 3.18 10.07
C ALA A 122 -3.76 4.21 10.58
N THR A 123 -3.57 4.68 11.81
CA THR A 123 -4.45 5.67 12.43
C THR A 123 -4.50 6.99 11.65
N ARG A 124 -3.40 7.42 11.01
CA ARG A 124 -3.38 8.64 10.17
C ARG A 124 -4.31 8.54 8.95
N TYR A 125 -4.58 7.33 8.47
CA TYR A 125 -5.49 7.07 7.35
C TYR A 125 -6.88 6.58 7.79
N GLY A 126 -7.21 6.77 9.07
CA GLY A 126 -8.51 6.40 9.63
C GLY A 126 -8.66 4.91 9.94
N VAL A 127 -7.57 4.14 9.94
CA VAL A 127 -7.59 2.73 10.35
C VAL A 127 -7.52 2.66 11.87
N GLU A 128 -8.55 2.08 12.49
CA GLU A 128 -8.47 1.63 13.89
C GLU A 128 -7.57 0.39 13.94
N VAL A 129 -6.63 0.38 14.90
CA VAL A 129 -5.69 -0.72 15.12
C VAL A 129 -6.00 -1.27 16.51
N GLU A 130 -6.34 -2.56 16.59
CA GLU A 130 -6.51 -3.26 17.87
C GLU A 130 -5.14 -3.80 18.34
N ASP A 131 -4.85 -3.65 19.64
CA ASP A 131 -3.63 -4.14 20.32
C ASP A 131 -3.54 -5.68 20.36
#